data_AF-A0A7Y4KTF9-F1
#
_entry.id   AF-A0A7Y4KTF9-F1
#
_cell.length_a   1.000
_cell.length_b   1.000
_cell.length_c   1.000
_cell.angle_alpha   90.00
_cell.angle_beta   90.00
_cell.angle_gamma   90.00
#
_symmetry.space_group_name_H-M   'P 1'
#
loop_
_entity.id
_entity.type
_entity.pdbx_description
1 polymer ?
#
loop_
_entity_poly.entity_id
_entity_poly.type
_entity_poly.pdbx_seq_one_letter_code
_entity_poly.pdbx_strand_id
1 'polypeptide(L)'
;MVPPERHRPDLPDVLRTILARALAKDRDQRYPDCHAFREDLEQFIRSEGKPVTRRQVAQFVQQITASDAPAPDGLEAQARPRLGRRWILAAAVGLVVVLGGGALLWKMIAAPEPEKVRVTPP
;
A
#
# COMPACT_ATOMS: atom_id res chain seq x y z
N MET A 1 24.44 17.99 13.47
CA MET A 1 24.07 17.65 12.09
C MET A 1 25.13 18.24 11.18
N VAL A 2 25.75 17.43 10.32
CA VAL A 2 26.76 17.94 9.38
C VAL A 2 26.04 18.59 8.19
N PRO A 3 26.44 19.80 7.74
CA PRO A 3 25.83 20.43 6.58
C PRO A 3 26.01 19.60 5.30
N PRO A 4 24.98 19.51 4.43
CA PRO A 4 25.03 18.66 3.24
C PRO A 4 26.11 19.08 2.22
N GLU A 5 26.55 20.35 2.24
CA GLU A 5 27.61 20.87 1.37
C GLU A 5 28.98 20.28 1.70
N ARG A 6 29.19 19.81 2.94
CA ARG A 6 30.41 19.08 3.29
C ARG A 6 30.47 17.70 2.64
N HIS A 7 29.33 17.11 2.31
CA HIS A 7 29.26 15.85 1.59
C HIS A 7 29.26 16.06 0.08
N ARG A 8 28.61 17.14 -0.38
CA ARG A 8 28.48 17.46 -1.80
C ARG A 8 28.66 18.97 -2.01
N PRO A 9 29.88 19.43 -2.35
CA PRO A 9 30.16 20.87 -2.52
C PRO A 9 29.37 21.52 -3.65
N ASP A 10 29.05 20.76 -4.71
CA ASP A 10 28.31 21.17 -5.91
C ASP A 10 26.78 21.15 -5.72
N LEU A 11 26.29 21.00 -4.48
CA LEU A 11 24.85 20.93 -4.21
C LEU A 11 24.15 22.27 -4.54
N PRO A 12 23.09 22.29 -5.38
CA PRO A 12 22.37 23.52 -5.73
C PRO A 12 21.67 24.18 -4.53
N ASP A 13 21.64 25.52 -4.48
CA ASP A 13 21.09 26.28 -3.34
C ASP A 13 19.61 26.02 -3.08
N VAL A 14 18.83 25.79 -4.13
CA VAL A 14 17.42 25.42 -4.02
C VAL A 14 17.28 24.09 -3.26
N LEU A 15 18.11 23.10 -3.60
CA LEU A 15 18.09 21.80 -2.93
C LEU A 15 18.61 21.89 -1.49
N ARG A 16 19.57 22.78 -1.20
CA ARG A 16 20.01 23.09 0.18
C ARG A 16 18.85 23.61 1.02
N THR A 17 18.06 24.53 0.48
CA THR A 17 16.91 25.13 1.16
C THR A 17 15.84 24.09 1.48
N ILE A 18 15.51 23.24 0.49
CA ILE A 18 14.57 22.13 0.65
C ILE A 18 15.05 21.16 1.75
N LEU A 19 16.33 20.80 1.77
CA LEU A 19 16.91 19.92 2.79
C LEU A 19 16.94 20.57 4.18
N ALA A 20 17.26 21.86 4.27
CA ALA A 20 17.25 22.60 5.52
C ALA A 20 15.84 22.62 6.16
N ARG A 21 14.79 22.81 5.34
CA ARG A 21 13.40 22.72 5.80
C ARG A 21 13.01 21.30 6.18
N ALA A 22 13.33 20.30 5.36
CA ALA A 22 12.99 18.91 5.65
C ALA A 22 13.63 18.38 6.94
N LEU A 23 14.84 18.85 7.23
CA LEU A 23 15.66 18.42 8.37
C LEU A 23 15.69 19.46 9.50
N ALA A 24 14.77 20.42 9.49
CA ALA A 24 14.66 21.43 10.52
C ALA A 24 14.51 20.79 11.92
N LYS A 25 15.18 21.39 12.91
CA LYS A 25 15.20 20.85 14.28
C LYS A 25 13.82 20.87 14.91
N ASP A 26 13.09 21.95 14.67
CA ASP A 26 11.71 22.14 15.10
C ASP A 26 10.75 21.50 14.10
N ARG A 27 9.74 20.80 14.61
CA ARG A 27 8.75 20.12 13.77
C ARG A 27 7.87 21.09 13.01
N ASP A 28 7.56 22.24 13.58
CA ASP A 28 6.63 23.22 12.99
C ASP A 28 7.30 23.97 11.83
N GLN A 29 8.63 23.91 11.76
CA GLN A 29 9.43 24.46 10.66
C GLN A 29 9.66 23.44 9.53
N ARG A 30 9.29 22.15 9.73
CA ARG A 30 9.39 21.11 8.69
C ARG A 30 8.21 21.17 7.72
N TYR A 31 8.28 20.34 6.68
CA TYR A 31 7.12 20.11 5.83
C TYR A 31 5.99 19.48 6.66
N PRO A 32 4.73 19.93 6.46
CA PRO A 32 3.59 19.40 7.18
C PRO A 32 3.33 17.92 6.85
N ASP A 33 3.65 17.51 5.62
CA ASP A 33 3.51 16.14 5.15
C ASP A 33 4.51 15.82 4.02
N CYS A 34 4.54 14.55 3.62
CA CYS A 34 5.39 14.06 2.53
C CYS A 34 4.96 14.57 1.14
N HIS A 35 3.70 14.99 0.95
CA HIS A 35 3.22 15.49 -0.33
C HIS A 35 3.79 16.89 -0.61
N ALA A 36 3.81 17.76 0.39
CA ALA A 36 4.42 19.08 0.31
C ALA A 36 5.93 18.99 0.03
N PHE A 37 6.64 18.07 0.69
CA PHE A 37 8.06 17.83 0.41
C PHE A 37 8.30 17.32 -1.02
N ARG A 38 7.45 16.38 -1.50
CA ARG A 38 7.52 15.86 -2.86
C ARG A 38 7.29 16.95 -3.90
N GLU A 39 6.36 17.87 -3.66
CA GLU A 39 6.03 18.95 -4.59
C GLU A 39 7.22 19.87 -4.85
N ASP A 40 7.92 20.30 -3.79
CA ASP A 40 9.13 21.13 -3.90
C ASP A 40 10.26 20.39 -4.66
N LEU A 41 10.44 19.09 -4.39
CA LEU A 41 11.41 18.28 -5.14
C LEU A 41 11.04 18.14 -6.62
N GLU A 42 9.76 17.89 -6.94
CA GLU A 42 9.28 17.81 -8.32
C GLU A 42 9.47 19.16 -9.04
N GLN A 43 9.24 20.29 -8.37
CA GLN A 43 9.48 21.62 -8.92
C GLN A 43 10.97 21.86 -9.20
N PHE A 44 11.85 21.50 -8.26
CA PHE A 44 13.31 21.57 -8.46
C PHE A 44 13.77 20.72 -9.66
N ILE A 45 13.30 19.48 -9.76
CA ILE A 45 13.62 18.59 -10.89
C ILE A 45 13.17 19.19 -12.22
N ARG A 46 11.98 19.81 -12.26
CA ARG A 46 11.48 20.49 -13.46
C ARG A 46 12.33 21.71 -13.84
N SER A 47 12.83 22.47 -12.85
CA SER A 47 13.66 23.66 -13.12
C SER A 47 15.07 23.34 -13.66
N GLU A 48 15.61 22.15 -13.38
CA GLU A 48 16.93 21.72 -13.86
C GLU A 48 16.96 21.37 -15.37
N GLY A 49 15.82 21.46 -16.07
CA GLY A 49 15.74 21.39 -17.54
C GLY A 49 16.02 20.02 -18.16
N LYS A 50 16.48 19.04 -17.38
CA LYS A 50 16.64 17.65 -17.81
C LYS A 50 15.31 16.93 -17.54
N PRO A 51 14.63 16.38 -18.55
CA PRO A 51 13.39 15.64 -18.33
C PRO A 51 13.69 14.36 -17.53
N VAL A 52 13.47 14.41 -16.22
CA VAL A 52 13.54 13.24 -15.35
C VAL A 52 12.13 12.68 -15.17
N THR A 53 11.94 11.43 -15.61
CA THR A 53 10.67 10.72 -15.51
C THR A 53 10.48 10.13 -14.10
N ARG A 54 9.22 9.98 -13.65
CA ARG A 54 8.88 9.27 -12.39
C ARG A 54 9.52 7.87 -12.31
N ARG A 55 9.64 7.20 -13.46
CA ARG A 55 10.27 5.88 -13.59
C ARG A 55 11.77 5.92 -13.26
N GLN A 56 12.50 6.92 -13.75
CA GLN A 56 13.93 7.08 -13.47
C GLN A 56 14.18 7.33 -11.98
N VAL A 57 13.35 8.15 -11.34
CA VAL A 57 13.43 8.36 -9.88
C VAL A 57 13.18 7.05 -9.13
N ALA A 58 12.13 6.29 -9.50
CA ALA A 58 11.82 5.01 -8.88
C ALA A 58 12.95 3.97 -9.06
N GLN A 59 13.59 3.93 -10.23
CA GLN A 59 14.73 3.05 -10.50
C GLN A 59 15.96 3.44 -9.66
N PHE A 60 16.23 4.74 -9.53
CA PHE A 60 17.35 5.24 -8.72
C PHE A 60 17.17 4.90 -7.24
N VAL A 61 15.97 5.12 -6.70
CA VAL A 61 15.64 4.73 -5.31
C VAL A 61 15.87 3.23 -5.10
N GLN A 62 15.40 2.38 -6.02
CA GLN A 62 15.60 0.92 -5.93
C GLN A 62 17.09 0.54 -5.92
N GLN A 63 17.90 1.18 -6.76
CA GLN A 63 19.34 0.91 -6.83
C GLN A 63 20.06 1.27 -5.53
N ILE A 64 19.76 2.44 -4.96
CA ILE A 64 20.38 2.88 -3.70
C ILE A 64 19.97 1.95 -2.56
N THR A 65 18.68 1.61 -2.45
CA THR A 65 18.18 0.78 -1.35
C THR A 65 18.59 -0.68 -1.46
N ALA A 66 18.77 -1.20 -2.68
CA ALA A 66 19.21 -2.57 -2.90
C ALA A 66 20.68 -2.78 -2.52
N SER A 67 21.49 -1.73 -2.60
CA SER A 67 22.91 -1.77 -2.23
C SER A 67 23.14 -1.77 -0.72
N ASP A 68 22.14 -1.37 0.07
CA ASP A 68 22.23 -1.18 1.53
C ASP A 68 21.34 -2.16 2.31
N ALA A 69 20.70 -3.10 1.61
CA ALA A 69 19.96 -4.17 2.26
C ALA A 69 20.96 -5.17 2.84
N PRO A 70 21.08 -5.32 4.18
CA PRO A 70 21.75 -6.49 4.73
C PRO A 70 21.05 -7.71 4.13
N ALA A 71 21.85 -8.68 3.66
CA ALA A 71 21.31 -9.98 3.30
C ALA A 71 20.39 -10.41 4.45
N PRO A 72 19.12 -10.76 4.18
CA PRO A 72 18.21 -11.14 5.26
C PRO A 72 18.79 -12.38 5.92
N ASP A 73 19.44 -12.20 7.07
CA ASP A 73 19.79 -13.27 7.98
C ASP A 73 18.48 -13.87 8.47
N GLY A 74 18.08 -14.96 7.81
CA GLY A 74 17.28 -16.03 8.39
C GLY A 74 15.85 -15.73 8.85
N LEU A 75 15.33 -14.52 8.73
CA LEU A 75 13.92 -14.26 9.01
C LEU A 75 13.12 -14.35 7.72
N GLU A 76 12.77 -15.60 7.44
CA GLU A 76 11.65 -16.02 6.62
C GLU A 76 11.63 -15.42 5.22
N ALA A 77 11.77 -16.32 4.25
CA ALA A 77 11.24 -16.16 2.92
C ALA A 77 9.74 -15.83 2.99
N GLN A 78 9.41 -14.56 3.27
CA GLN A 78 8.18 -13.93 2.88
C GLN A 78 8.27 -13.79 1.36
N ALA A 79 8.09 -14.93 0.70
CA ALA A 79 7.42 -15.00 -0.56
C ALA A 79 6.14 -14.18 -0.40
N ARG A 80 6.18 -12.90 -0.75
CA ARG A 80 4.95 -12.21 -1.15
C ARG A 80 4.41 -13.09 -2.27
N PRO A 81 3.29 -13.82 -2.08
CA PRO A 81 2.72 -14.49 -3.21
C PRO A 81 2.38 -13.35 -4.16
N ARG A 82 3.02 -13.35 -5.33
CA ARG A 82 2.59 -12.52 -6.46
C ARG A 82 1.22 -13.05 -6.81
N LEU A 83 0.21 -12.62 -6.04
CA LEU A 83 -1.16 -13.05 -6.15
C LEU A 83 -1.67 -12.38 -7.42
N GLY A 84 -1.37 -13.04 -8.53
CA GLY A 84 -1.73 -12.59 -9.85
C GLY A 84 -3.22 -12.31 -9.88
N ARG A 85 -3.56 -11.21 -10.54
CA ARG A 85 -4.90 -10.65 -10.83
C ARG A 85 -5.96 -11.68 -11.29
N ARG A 86 -5.57 -12.94 -11.51
CA ARG A 86 -6.40 -14.11 -11.85
C ARG A 86 -7.14 -14.72 -10.65
N TRP A 87 -6.66 -14.57 -9.41
CA TRP A 87 -7.31 -15.19 -8.23
C TRP A 87 -8.59 -14.47 -7.77
N ILE A 88 -8.73 -13.18 -8.06
CA ILE A 88 -9.92 -12.40 -7.70
C ILE A 88 -11.16 -12.89 -8.46
N LEU A 89 -11.00 -13.45 -9.67
CA LEU A 89 -12.12 -13.97 -10.47
C LEU A 89 -12.64 -15.33 -9.97
N ALA A 90 -11.77 -16.18 -9.40
CA ALA A 90 -12.18 -17.50 -8.91
C ALA A 90 -13.03 -17.41 -7.62
N ALA A 91 -12.73 -16.45 -6.75
CA ALA A 91 -13.49 -16.23 -5.51
C ALA A 91 -14.94 -15.79 -5.76
N ALA A 92 -15.20 -15.02 -6.82
CA ALA A 92 -16.54 -14.58 -7.18
C ALA A 92 -17.43 -15.74 -7.69
N VAL A 93 -16.87 -16.68 -8.45
CA VAL A 93 -17.62 -17.85 -8.96
C VAL A 93 -17.95 -18.83 -7.82
N GLY A 94 -17.04 -19.03 -6.87
CA GLY A 94 -17.29 -19.87 -5.70
C GLY A 94 -18.43 -19.35 -4.81
N LEU A 95 -18.51 -18.03 -4.62
CA LEU A 95 -19.58 -17.39 -3.83
C LEU A 95 -20.96 -17.54 -4.49
N VAL A 96 -21.03 -17.47 -5.83
CA VAL A 96 -22.29 -17.66 -6.59
C VAL A 96 -22.79 -19.10 -6.50
N VAL A 97 -21.89 -20.10 -6.48
CA VAL A 97 -22.28 -21.52 -6.33
C VAL A 97 -22.78 -21.82 -4.92
N VAL A 98 -22.15 -21.25 -3.88
CA VAL A 98 -22.56 -21.47 -2.49
C VAL A 98 -23.90 -20.78 -2.17
N LEU A 99 -24.15 -19.58 -2.71
CA LEU A 99 -25.43 -18.89 -2.53
C LEU A 99 -26.55 -19.45 -3.44
N GLY A 100 -26.22 -19.95 -4.62
CA GLY A 100 -27.19 -20.56 -5.54
C GLY A 100 -27.65 -21.97 -5.12
N GLY A 101 -26.75 -22.77 -4.54
CA GLY A 101 -27.05 -24.15 -4.12
C GLY A 101 -27.93 -24.25 -2.87
N GLY A 102 -27.84 -23.30 -1.94
CA GLY A 102 -28.57 -23.34 -0.66
C GLY A 102 -30.07 -23.10 -0.78
N ALA A 103 -30.52 -22.34 -1.79
CA ALA A 103 -31.93 -21.97 -1.94
C ALA A 103 -32.81 -23.12 -2.49
N LEU A 104 -32.24 -24.02 -3.30
CA LEU A 104 -33.01 -25.16 -3.83
C LEU A 104 -33.26 -26.24 -2.77
N LEU A 105 -32.34 -26.41 -1.81
CA LEU A 105 -32.48 -27.43 -0.77
C LEU A 105 -33.48 -27.03 0.32
N TRP A 106 -33.67 -25.72 0.56
CA TRP A 106 -34.67 -25.25 1.52
C TRP A 106 -36.10 -25.46 1.02
N LYS A 107 -36.32 -25.41 -0.29
CA LYS A 107 -37.65 -25.50 -0.91
C LYS A 107 -38.20 -26.92 -1.07
N MET A 108 -37.55 -27.94 -0.49
CA MET A 108 -38.05 -29.32 -0.43
C MET A 108 -38.38 -29.81 0.99
N ILE A 109 -38.14 -29.01 2.03
CA ILE A 109 -38.49 -29.35 3.43
C ILE A 109 -39.81 -28.69 3.89
N ALA A 110 -40.42 -27.85 3.05
CA ALA A 110 -41.72 -27.26 3.33
C ALA A 110 -42.89 -28.18 2.92
N ALA A 111 -43.39 -28.92 3.92
CA ALA A 111 -44.79 -29.33 4.16
C ALA A 111 -45.34 -30.56 3.37
N PRO A 112 -46.26 -31.38 3.94
CA PRO A 112 -47.41 -30.93 4.74
C PRO A 112 -47.65 -31.60 6.12
N GLU A 113 -48.45 -30.85 6.90
CA GLU A 113 -49.19 -31.06 8.15
C GLU A 113 -49.92 -32.42 8.35
N PRO A 114 -50.69 -32.65 9.45
CA PRO A 114 -50.85 -31.95 10.74
C PRO A 114 -50.70 -32.93 11.93
N GLU A 115 -51.05 -32.46 13.12
CA GLU A 115 -51.83 -33.20 14.11
C GLU A 115 -51.13 -33.51 15.45
N LYS A 116 -51.89 -33.10 16.46
CA LYS A 116 -51.94 -33.56 17.85
C LYS A 116 -51.04 -32.87 18.85
N VAL A 117 -51.72 -32.68 19.98
CA VAL A 117 -51.26 -32.81 21.37
C VAL A 117 -51.10 -31.45 22.06
N ARG A 118 -51.77 -31.13 23.16
CA ARG A 118 -52.82 -31.79 23.99
C ARG A 118 -53.09 -30.82 25.17
N VAL A 119 -54.23 -31.03 25.85
CA VAL A 119 -54.55 -30.76 27.29
C VAL A 119 -54.81 -29.28 27.69
N THR A 120 -55.69 -28.88 28.63
CA THR A 120 -56.30 -29.48 29.86
C THR A 120 -57.41 -28.53 30.44
N PRO A 121 -57.97 -28.78 31.66
CA PRO A 121 -59.27 -29.37 32.06
C PRO A 121 -60.30 -28.24 32.42
N PRO A 122 -61.25 -28.28 33.40
CA PRO A 122 -61.43 -29.10 34.63
C PRO A 122 -62.32 -30.34 34.51
#